data_AF-A0A1Y3B366-F1
#
_entry.id   AF-A0A1Y3B366-F1
#
_cell.length_a   1.000
_cell.length_b   1.000
_cell.length_c   1.000
_cell.angle_alpha   90.00
_cell.angle_beta   90.00
_cell.angle_gamma   90.00
#
_symmetry.space_group_name_H-M   'P 1'
#
loop_
_entity.id
_entity.type
_entity.pdbx_description
1 polymer ?
#
loop_
_entity_poly.entity_id
_entity_poly.type
_entity_poly.pdbx_seq_one_letter_code
_entity_poly.pdbx_strand_id
1 'polypeptide(L)' 'MEIDPSEWDAYDILQRVKLCVEHRNLEMAIRYANLLNGEPYVVAKDWIKDAREHLEVKQVLELVQTKIASINLHQLSFSA' A
#
# COMPACT_ATOMS: atom_id res chain seq x y z
N MET A 1 -2.00 23.08 -14.84
CA MET A 1 -3.26 22.96 -14.08
C MET A 1 -2.93 22.10 -12.88
N GLU A 2 -2.81 22.73 -11.72
CA GLU A 2 -2.56 22.02 -10.47
C GLU A 2 -3.90 21.40 -10.06
N ILE A 3 -3.96 20.08 -9.94
CA ILE A 3 -5.18 19.38 -9.55
C ILE A 3 -5.17 19.32 -8.04
N ASP A 4 -6.06 20.06 -7.37
CA ASP A 4 -6.21 20.01 -5.93
C ASP A 4 -7.00 18.74 -5.53
N PRO A 5 -6.40 17.82 -4.74
CA PRO A 5 -7.11 16.63 -4.25
C PRO A 5 -8.37 16.95 -3.42
N SER A 6 -8.51 18.18 -2.90
CA SER A 6 -9.68 18.61 -2.15
C SER A 6 -10.94 18.76 -3.01
N GLU A 7 -10.78 18.88 -4.34
CA GLU A 7 -11.88 19.01 -5.30
C GLU A 7 -12.40 17.66 -5.80
N TRP A 8 -11.77 16.54 -5.42
CA TRP A 8 -12.15 15.22 -5.92
C TRP A 8 -13.42 14.69 -5.25
N ASP A 9 -14.33 14.20 -6.07
CA ASP A 9 -15.47 13.44 -5.58
C ASP A 9 -15.10 11.97 -5.28
N ALA A 10 -16.06 11.22 -4.76
CA ALA A 10 -15.85 9.81 -4.43
C ALA A 10 -15.48 8.96 -5.68
N TYR A 11 -15.98 9.31 -6.86
CA TYR A 11 -15.69 8.59 -8.10
C TYR A 11 -14.26 8.84 -8.57
N ASP A 12 -13.80 10.10 -8.54
CA ASP A 12 -12.42 10.48 -8.80
C ASP A 12 -11.44 9.73 -7.90
N ILE A 13 -11.76 9.65 -6.61
CA ILE A 13 -10.95 8.93 -5.63
C ILE A 13 -10.94 7.44 -5.95
N LEU A 14 -12.09 6.82 -6.18
CA LEU A 14 -12.19 5.38 -6.46
C LEU A 14 -11.51 4.98 -7.77
N GLN A 15 -11.52 5.82 -8.81
CA GLN A 15 -10.75 5.57 -10.03
C GLN A 15 -9.24 5.49 -9.75
N ARG A 16 -8.72 6.37 -8.89
CA ARG A 16 -7.30 6.35 -8.49
C ARG A 16 -6.97 5.13 -7.63
N VAL A 17 -7.86 4.77 -6.70
CA VAL A 17 -7.74 3.52 -5.93
C VAL A 17 -7.64 2.32 -6.87
N LYS A 18 -8.56 2.21 -7.84
CA LYS A 18 -8.55 1.14 -8.85
C LYS A 18 -7.25 1.11 -9.63
N LEU A 19 -6.80 2.25 -10.15
CA LEU A 19 -5.54 2.34 -10.89
C LEU A 19 -4.35 1.87 -10.04
N CYS A 20 -4.27 2.27 -8.77
CA CYS A 20 -3.21 1.81 -7.88
C CYS A 20 -3.27 0.30 -7.61
N VAL A 21 -4.47 -0.27 -7.43
CA VAL A 21 -4.65 -1.73 -7.26
C VAL A 21 -4.21 -2.49 -8.51
N GLU A 22 -4.56 -2.03 -9.71
CA GLU A 22 -4.14 -2.62 -10.98
C GLU A 22 -2.61 -2.63 -11.14
N HIS A 23 -1.94 -1.58 -10.67
CA HIS A 23 -0.48 -1.46 -10.67
C HIS A 23 0.19 -2.15 -9.46
N ARG A 24 -0.57 -2.88 -8.64
CA ARG A 24 -0.10 -3.54 -7.40
C ARG A 24 0.54 -2.57 -6.39
N ASN A 25 0.19 -1.29 -6.46
CA ASN A 25 0.61 -0.27 -5.52
C ASN A 25 -0.46 -0.09 -4.43
N LEU A 26 -0.54 -1.08 -3.54
CA LEU A 26 -1.56 -1.11 -2.49
C LEU A 26 -1.40 0.03 -1.48
N GLU A 27 -0.16 0.48 -1.24
CA GLU A 27 0.10 1.63 -0.36
C GLU A 27 -0.59 2.90 -0.88
N MET A 28 -0.39 3.24 -2.15
CA MET A 28 -1.05 4.41 -2.76
C MET A 28 -2.56 4.22 -2.86
N ALA A 29 -3.03 2.99 -3.11
CA ALA A 29 -4.46 2.69 -3.12
C ALA A 29 -5.11 3.02 -1.77
N ILE A 30 -4.48 2.61 -0.66
CA ILE A 30 -4.95 2.93 0.70
C ILE A 30 -4.92 4.44 0.94
N ARG A 31 -3.86 5.15 0.53
CA ARG A 31 -3.77 6.61 0.68
C ARG A 31 -4.92 7.33 -0.01
N TYR A 32 -5.24 6.97 -1.26
CA TYR A 32 -6.38 7.54 -1.96
C TYR A 32 -7.71 7.16 -1.30
N ALA A 33 -7.90 5.90 -0.90
CA ALA A 33 -9.13 5.46 -0.26
C ALA A 33 -9.41 6.19 1.07
N ASN A 34 -8.37 6.60 1.80
CA ASN A 34 -8.52 7.44 3.00
C ASN A 34 -8.98 8.88 2.71
N LEU A 35 -8.99 9.33 1.45
CA LEU A 35 -9.57 10.62 1.07
C LEU A 35 -11.10 10.56 0.96
N LEU A 36 -11.68 9.36 0.90
CA LEU A 36 -13.14 9.20 0.94
C LEU A 36 -13.68 9.79 2.25
N ASN A 37 -14.88 10.35 2.18
CA ASN A 37 -15.61 10.88 3.33
C ASN A 37 -17.08 10.44 3.25
N GLY A 38 -17.82 10.60 4.35
CA GLY A 38 -19.24 10.22 4.41
C GLY A 38 -19.50 8.73 4.16
N GLU A 39 -20.61 8.43 3.49
CA GLU A 39 -21.03 7.06 3.17
C GLU A 39 -19.99 6.26 2.34
N PRO A 40 -19.35 6.83 1.30
CA PRO A 40 -18.28 6.13 0.58
C PRO A 40 -17.15 5.63 1.50
N TYR A 41 -16.74 6.43 2.48
CA TYR A 41 -15.73 6.01 3.46
C TYR A 41 -16.24 4.87 4.34
N VAL A 42 -17.48 4.96 4.83
CA VAL A 42 -18.08 3.92 5.68
C VAL A 42 -18.11 2.57 4.96
N VAL A 43 -18.41 2.56 3.66
CA VAL A 43 -18.39 1.34 2.84
C VAL A 43 -16.96 0.83 2.61
N ALA A 44 -15.99 1.72 2.39
CA ALA A 44 -14.61 1.34 2.10
C ALA A 44 -13.77 0.98 3.34
N LYS A 45 -14.21 1.34 4.55
CA LYS A 45 -13.39 1.27 5.78
C LYS A 45 -12.81 -0.12 6.06
N ASP A 46 -13.59 -1.19 5.84
CA ASP A 46 -13.18 -2.55 6.15
C ASP A 46 -12.14 -3.01 5.12
N TRP A 47 -12.33 -2.68 3.85
CA TRP A 47 -11.32 -2.91 2.81
C TRP A 47 -10.02 -2.14 3.07
N ILE A 48 -10.10 -0.87 3.51
CA ILE A 48 -8.93 -0.06 3.88
C ILE A 48 -8.15 -0.73 5.02
N LYS A 49 -8.87 -1.27 6.02
CA LYS A 49 -8.28 -1.99 7.14
C LYS A 49 -7.57 -3.26 6.67
N ASP A 50 -8.26 -4.12 5.93
CA ASP A 50 -7.71 -5.40 5.47
C ASP A 50 -6.52 -5.20 4.53
N ALA A 51 -6.59 -4.20 3.66
CA ALA A 51 -5.48 -3.83 2.76
C ALA A 51 -4.24 -3.36 3.55
N ARG A 52 -4.44 -2.61 4.64
CA ARG A 52 -3.36 -2.20 5.54
C ARG A 52 -2.72 -3.39 6.23
N GLU A 53 -3.54 -4.27 6.83
CA GLU A 53 -3.05 -5.48 7.50
C GLU A 53 -2.27 -6.38 6.53
N HIS A 54 -2.74 -6.53 5.29
CA HIS A 54 -2.00 -7.24 4.25
C HIS A 54 -0.64 -6.62 3.94
N LEU A 55 -0.57 -5.29 3.82
CA LEU A 55 0.66 -4.57 3.53
C LEU A 55 1.68 -4.71 4.68
N GLU A 56 1.21 -4.64 5.93
CA GLU A 56 2.05 -4.83 7.12
C GLU A 56 2.69 -6.23 7.13
N VAL A 57 1.91 -7.28 6.86
CA VAL A 57 2.44 -8.65 6.76
C VAL A 57 3.45 -8.77 5.63
N LYS A 58 3.17 -8.17 4.46
CA LYS A 58 4.11 -8.16 3.31
C LYS A 58 5.44 -7.49 3.67
N GLN A 59 5.40 -6.33 4.31
CA GLN A 59 6.59 -5.60 4.74
C GLN A 59 7.41 -6.39 5.75
N VAL A 60 6.76 -7.06 6.73
CA VAL A 60 7.44 -7.94 7.68
C VAL A 60 8.14 -9.09 6.95
N LEU A 61 7.49 -9.73 5.99
CA LEU A 61 8.10 -10.79 5.19
C LEU A 61 9.30 -10.29 4.37
N GLU A 62 9.20 -9.11 3.75
CA GLU A 62 10.30 -8.49 3.00
C GLU A 62 11.50 -8.18 3.90
N LEU A 63 11.27 -7.69 5.13
CA LEU A 63 12.31 -7.47 6.12
C LEU A 63 13.01 -8.77 6.53
N VAL A 64 12.24 -9.83 6.79
CA VAL A 64 12.78 -11.15 7.14
C VAL A 64 13.64 -11.71 6.00
N GLN A 65 13.15 -11.65 4.77
CA GLN A 65 13.88 -12.10 3.58
C GLN A 65 15.19 -11.31 3.39
N THR A 66 15.11 -9.98 3.53
CA THR A 66 16.30 -9.11 3.47
C THR A 66 17.33 -9.50 4.53
N LYS A 67 16.89 -9.76 5.77
CA LYS A 67 17.76 -10.18 6.87
C LYS A 67 18.46 -11.51 6.56
N ILE A 68 17.73 -12.49 6.05
CA ILE A 68 18.28 -13.79 5.64
C ILE A 68 19.32 -13.60 4.53
N ALA A 69 19.00 -12.81 3.50
CA ALA A 69 19.93 -12.52 2.42
C ALA A 69 21.23 -11.86 2.91
N SER A 70 21.13 -10.89 3.83
CA SER A 70 22.31 -10.26 4.45
C SER A 70 23.16 -11.25 5.24
N ILE A 71 22.54 -12.17 5.99
CA ILE A 71 23.28 -13.21 6.73
C ILE A 71 24.05 -14.12 5.76
N ASN A 72 23.40 -14.57 4.68
CA ASN A 72 24.04 -15.45 3.69
C ASN A 72 25.22 -14.75 2.99
N LEU A 73 25.05 -13.48 2.60
CA LEU A 73 26.14 -12.69 2.01
C LEU A 73 27.32 -12.53 2.97
N HIS A 74 27.04 -12.27 4.25
CA HIS A 74 28.07 -12.22 5.28
C HIS A 74 28.79 -13.56 5.39
N GLN A 75 28.08 -14.69 5.49
CA GLN A 75 28.70 -16.02 5.56
C GLN A 75 29.61 -16.31 4.35
N LEU A 76 29.15 -16.01 3.14
CA LEU A 76 29.94 -16.20 1.91
C LEU A 76 31.25 -15.39 1.92
N SER A 77 31.23 -14.16 2.44
CA SER A 77 32.42 -13.30 2.52
C SER A 77 33.49 -13.77 3.51
N PHE A 78 33.16 -14.64 4.48
CA PHE A 78 34.13 -15.21 5.43
C PHE A 78 34.58 -16.63 5.06
N SER A 79 33.94 -17.25 4.05
CA SER A 79 34.31 -18.56 3.51
C SER A 79 35.18 -18.50 2.24
N ALA A 80 35.45 -17.30 1.72
CA ALA A 80 36.31 -17.03 0.55
C ALA A 80 37.64 -16.40 1.00
#